data_AF-A0A948RA75-F1
#
_entry.id   AF-A0A948RA75-F1
#
_cell.length_a   1.000
_cell.length_b   1.000
_cell.length_c   1.000
_cell.angle_alpha   90.00
_cell.angle_beta   90.00
_cell.angle_gamma   90.00
#
_symmetry.space_group_name_H-M   'P 1'
#
loop_
_entity.id
_entity.type
_entity.pdbx_description
1 polymer ?
#
loop_
_entity_poly.entity_id
_entity_poly.type
_entity_poly.pdbx_seq_one_letter_code
_entity_poly.pdbx_strand_id
1 'polypeptide(L)'
;MRAYSILAASCAAFALSSCGPSFEGPQTEDIEQFLEMELPEGLDAQDVEIQAAQNIGDEIEPIYRSRVKLNLVLEEDFAEVEDYVGERPVVKITKKKGTEIPAIMFTRGEPIGSDDWKVEREKLEFKYFDGNPMSAFENPIIKGSDEEKGAVEAAKKKAAEEEREEKAKVAAAQRAFVGNWKASQPLMTYGSVYSSNGVQVGLSFNLGPNSDGFGRGTALVYDFNRPSVSARSDVTYTVNDDGSLAKVTFLSRAQNDAVPWYVSEDTSFNLTSDGNVTVGGYGRWTIKMSK
;
A
#
# COMPACT_ATOMS: atom_id res chain seq x y z
N MET A 1 -67.65 -61.77 2.30
CA MET A 1 -67.07 -60.70 3.15
C MET A 1 -67.27 -59.36 2.45
N ARG A 2 -67.64 -58.34 3.24
CA ARG A 2 -68.01 -56.94 2.92
C ARG A 2 -67.08 -56.32 1.85
N ALA A 3 -67.57 -55.70 0.76
CA ALA A 3 -68.07 -54.30 0.61
C ALA A 3 -67.09 -53.27 1.25
N TYR A 4 -66.52 -52.28 0.55
CA TYR A 4 -67.15 -51.25 -0.28
C TYR A 4 -66.23 -50.71 -1.40
N SER A 5 -66.85 -50.43 -2.56
CA SER A 5 -66.46 -49.37 -3.48
C SER A 5 -66.72 -48.00 -2.86
N ILE A 6 -65.80 -47.04 -3.01
CA ILE A 6 -66.14 -45.62 -3.05
C ILE A 6 -65.47 -45.03 -4.29
N LEU A 7 -66.34 -44.62 -5.19
CA LEU A 7 -66.11 -43.83 -6.38
C LEU A 7 -66.59 -42.42 -6.02
N ALA A 8 -65.70 -41.42 -6.05
CA ALA A 8 -66.04 -39.99 -6.08
C ALA A 8 -64.78 -39.29 -6.61
N ALA A 9 -64.68 -38.90 -7.89
CA ALA A 9 -65.42 -37.80 -8.51
C ALA A 9 -65.29 -36.51 -7.70
N SER A 10 -64.37 -35.62 -8.10
CA SER A 10 -64.73 -34.28 -8.56
C SER A 10 -63.55 -33.31 -8.56
N CYS A 11 -63.47 -32.61 -9.69
CA CYS A 11 -63.02 -31.23 -9.89
C CYS A 11 -61.54 -30.94 -9.56
N ALA A 12 -60.65 -30.78 -10.55
CA ALA A 12 -60.66 -29.65 -11.48
C ALA A 12 -60.94 -28.32 -10.76
N ALA A 13 -59.96 -27.82 -10.01
CA ALA A 13 -59.91 -26.43 -9.52
C ALA A 13 -58.47 -26.03 -9.09
N PHE A 14 -57.50 -26.13 -10.00
CA PHE A 14 -56.26 -25.33 -9.93
C PHE A 14 -56.01 -24.60 -11.26
N ALA A 15 -57.11 -24.21 -11.92
CA ALA A 15 -57.12 -23.02 -12.75
C ALA A 15 -57.66 -21.88 -11.88
N LEU A 16 -56.87 -21.42 -10.91
CA LEU A 16 -56.89 -19.99 -10.60
C LEU A 16 -56.07 -19.32 -11.71
N SER A 17 -56.61 -19.40 -12.93
CA SER A 17 -56.32 -18.41 -13.94
C SER A 17 -56.71 -17.09 -13.29
N SER A 18 -55.69 -16.34 -12.90
CA SER A 18 -55.76 -14.91 -12.64
C SER A 18 -56.52 -14.27 -13.79
N CYS A 19 -57.85 -14.17 -13.66
CA CYS A 19 -58.66 -13.23 -14.42
C CYS A 19 -58.50 -11.84 -13.76
N GLY A 20 -57.26 -11.39 -13.62
CA GLY A 20 -56.99 -9.97 -13.74
C GLY A 20 -57.20 -9.59 -15.21
N PRO A 21 -57.55 -8.33 -15.52
CA PRO A 21 -57.45 -7.85 -16.90
C PRO A 21 -56.05 -8.22 -17.42
N SER A 22 -55.99 -8.79 -18.63
CA SER A 22 -54.72 -9.03 -19.31
C SER A 22 -53.94 -7.72 -19.30
N PHE A 23 -52.88 -7.68 -18.50
CA PHE A 23 -52.04 -6.50 -18.38
C PHE A 23 -51.14 -6.45 -19.61
N GLU A 24 -51.30 -5.40 -20.42
CA GLU A 24 -50.56 -5.20 -21.67
C GLU A 24 -49.15 -4.64 -21.46
N GLY A 25 -48.62 -4.57 -20.24
CA GLY A 25 -47.25 -4.08 -20.00
C GLY A 25 -46.20 -5.20 -19.90
N PRO A 26 -45.00 -4.89 -19.37
CA PRO A 26 -43.92 -5.86 -19.22
C PRO A 26 -44.35 -7.08 -18.42
N GLN A 27 -44.05 -8.26 -18.93
CA GLN A 27 -44.30 -9.52 -18.24
C GLN A 27 -43.19 -9.79 -17.20
N THR A 28 -43.37 -10.83 -16.40
CA THR A 28 -42.41 -11.16 -15.33
C THR A 28 -41.07 -11.55 -15.94
N GLU A 29 -41.09 -12.26 -17.06
CA GLU A 29 -39.92 -12.68 -17.83
C GLU A 29 -39.09 -11.48 -18.33
N ASP A 30 -39.73 -10.39 -18.78
CA ASP A 30 -39.05 -9.16 -19.19
C ASP A 30 -38.30 -8.51 -18.02
N ILE A 31 -38.89 -8.58 -16.82
CA ILE A 31 -38.29 -8.02 -15.60
C ILE A 31 -37.15 -8.91 -15.09
N GLU A 32 -37.31 -10.23 -15.14
CA GLU A 32 -36.26 -11.19 -14.78
C GLU A 32 -35.03 -11.01 -15.67
N GLN A 33 -35.22 -10.95 -16.99
CA GLN A 33 -34.12 -10.72 -17.93
C GLN A 33 -33.42 -9.37 -17.67
N PHE A 34 -34.18 -8.32 -17.37
CA PHE A 34 -33.60 -7.04 -16.97
C PHE A 34 -32.77 -7.14 -15.68
N LEU A 35 -33.26 -7.86 -14.67
CA LEU A 35 -32.57 -8.04 -13.40
C LEU A 35 -31.25 -8.81 -13.56
N GLU A 36 -31.21 -9.84 -14.42
CA GLU A 36 -29.98 -10.57 -14.73
C GLU A 36 -28.85 -9.66 -15.27
N MET A 37 -29.20 -8.55 -15.93
CA MET A 37 -28.24 -7.62 -16.51
C MET A 37 -27.88 -6.45 -15.57
N GLU A 38 -28.82 -6.00 -14.75
CA GLU A 38 -28.68 -4.77 -13.95
C GLU A 38 -28.26 -5.03 -12.50
N LEU A 39 -28.42 -6.26 -11.99
CA LEU A 39 -28.03 -6.56 -10.63
C LEU A 39 -26.51 -6.56 -10.45
N PRO A 40 -25.99 -6.00 -9.34
CA PRO A 40 -24.58 -6.11 -9.00
C PRO A 40 -24.13 -7.57 -8.86
N GLU A 41 -22.86 -7.84 -9.13
CA GLU A 41 -22.25 -9.15 -8.92
C GLU A 41 -22.49 -9.68 -7.50
N GLY A 42 -22.74 -10.99 -7.39
CA GLY A 42 -23.01 -11.67 -6.13
C GLY A 42 -24.46 -11.57 -5.64
N LEU A 43 -25.36 -10.95 -6.41
CA LEU A 43 -26.80 -10.88 -6.14
C LEU A 43 -27.59 -11.52 -7.28
N ASP A 44 -28.52 -12.40 -6.90
CA ASP A 44 -29.52 -12.99 -7.79
C ASP A 44 -30.92 -12.51 -7.36
N ALA A 45 -31.88 -12.42 -8.28
CA ALA A 45 -33.27 -12.10 -7.97
C ALA A 45 -34.16 -13.34 -8.12
N GLN A 46 -34.90 -13.65 -7.07
CA GLN A 46 -35.83 -14.77 -7.02
C GLN A 46 -37.22 -14.30 -6.60
N ASP A 47 -38.22 -15.15 -6.84
CA ASP A 47 -39.63 -14.91 -6.49
C ASP A 47 -40.16 -13.56 -7.02
N VAL A 48 -39.87 -13.25 -8.30
CA VAL A 48 -40.28 -12.00 -8.94
C VAL A 48 -41.80 -12.00 -9.15
N GLU A 49 -42.50 -11.03 -8.55
CA GLU A 49 -43.96 -10.89 -8.62
C GLU A 49 -44.35 -9.44 -8.89
N ILE A 50 -45.06 -9.19 -10.01
CA ILE A 50 -45.67 -7.89 -10.30
C ILE A 50 -46.91 -7.72 -9.41
N GLN A 51 -46.83 -6.85 -8.41
CA GLN A 51 -47.93 -6.61 -7.46
C GLN A 51 -48.94 -5.57 -7.96
N ALA A 52 -48.46 -4.60 -8.73
CA ALA A 52 -49.29 -3.56 -9.32
C ALA A 52 -48.59 -2.99 -10.56
N ALA A 53 -49.39 -2.58 -11.54
CA ALA A 53 -48.88 -1.88 -12.70
C ALA A 53 -49.89 -0.83 -13.19
N GLN A 54 -49.38 0.28 -13.71
CA GLN A 54 -50.17 1.42 -14.14
C GLN A 54 -49.59 2.01 -15.43
N ASN A 55 -50.44 2.22 -16.45
CA ASN A 55 -50.06 3.06 -17.58
C ASN A 55 -50.03 4.53 -17.14
N ILE A 56 -48.87 5.15 -17.22
CA ILE A 56 -48.61 6.57 -16.95
C ILE A 56 -48.31 7.37 -18.24
N GLY A 57 -48.26 6.69 -19.38
CA GLY A 57 -48.18 7.30 -20.72
C GLY A 57 -49.56 7.61 -21.28
N ASP A 58 -49.67 7.66 -22.61
CA ASP A 58 -50.94 7.79 -23.31
C ASP A 58 -51.32 6.51 -24.06
N GLU A 59 -52.41 6.55 -24.84
CA GLU A 59 -52.90 5.39 -25.61
C GLU A 59 -52.00 5.03 -26.80
N ILE A 60 -51.16 5.96 -27.27
CA ILE A 60 -50.30 5.82 -28.46
C ILE A 60 -48.87 5.43 -28.05
N GLU A 61 -48.37 6.06 -26.99
CA GLU A 61 -47.06 5.83 -26.38
C GLU A 61 -47.27 5.38 -24.92
N PRO A 62 -47.66 4.11 -24.70
CA PRO A 62 -47.91 3.62 -23.36
C PRO A 62 -46.60 3.50 -22.59
N ILE A 63 -46.64 3.90 -21.32
CA ILE A 63 -45.49 3.81 -20.40
C ILE A 63 -46.01 3.14 -19.14
N TYR A 64 -45.51 1.97 -18.82
CA TYR A 64 -45.98 1.22 -17.67
C TYR A 64 -45.04 1.38 -16.47
N ARG A 65 -45.59 1.86 -15.36
CA ARG A 65 -44.89 1.82 -14.07
C ARG A 65 -45.37 0.60 -13.29
N SER A 66 -44.45 -0.26 -12.88
CA SER A 66 -44.75 -1.48 -12.13
C SER A 66 -44.10 -1.48 -10.75
N ARG A 67 -44.82 -2.00 -9.76
CA ARG A 67 -44.28 -2.33 -8.43
C ARG A 67 -44.08 -3.84 -8.37
N VAL A 68 -42.82 -4.24 -8.25
CA VAL A 68 -42.38 -5.63 -8.26
C VAL A 68 -41.89 -6.00 -6.87
N LYS A 69 -42.37 -7.11 -6.34
CA LYS A 69 -41.84 -7.74 -5.14
C LYS A 69 -40.87 -8.84 -5.58
N LEU A 70 -39.71 -8.92 -4.93
CA LEU A 70 -38.71 -9.94 -5.21
C LEU A 70 -37.87 -10.23 -3.96
N ASN A 71 -37.09 -11.31 -4.00
CA ASN A 71 -36.07 -11.64 -3.01
C ASN A 71 -34.69 -11.54 -3.67
N LEU A 72 -33.79 -10.73 -3.10
CA LEU A 72 -32.39 -10.73 -3.50
C LEU A 72 -31.66 -11.85 -2.75
N VAL A 73 -31.03 -12.77 -3.47
CA VAL A 73 -30.30 -13.91 -2.90
C VAL A 73 -28.81 -13.71 -3.12
N LEU A 74 -28.03 -13.82 -2.04
CA LEU A 74 -26.58 -13.69 -2.14
C LEU A 74 -25.97 -14.95 -2.76
N GLU A 75 -25.30 -14.81 -3.90
CA GLU A 75 -24.65 -15.95 -4.59
C GLU A 75 -23.31 -16.35 -3.96
N GLU A 76 -22.74 -15.47 -3.14
CA GLU A 76 -21.52 -15.68 -2.38
C GLU A 76 -21.58 -14.98 -1.00
N ASP A 77 -20.57 -15.23 -0.17
CA ASP A 77 -20.43 -14.50 1.10
C ASP A 77 -20.11 -13.03 0.80
N PHE A 78 -20.67 -12.12 1.60
CA PHE A 78 -20.31 -10.71 1.59
C PHE A 78 -19.45 -10.41 2.80
N ALA A 79 -18.42 -9.59 2.60
CA ALA A 79 -17.44 -9.29 3.62
C ALA A 79 -17.00 -7.83 3.61
N GLU A 80 -16.44 -7.38 4.73
CA GLU A 80 -15.80 -6.09 4.89
C GLU A 80 -14.34 -6.26 5.28
N VAL A 81 -13.49 -5.34 4.81
CA VAL A 81 -12.09 -5.29 5.23
C VAL A 81 -12.01 -4.71 6.64
N GLU A 82 -11.42 -5.45 7.57
CA GLU A 82 -11.19 -4.97 8.94
C GLU A 82 -9.70 -4.73 9.24
N ASP A 83 -8.78 -5.41 8.55
CA ASP A 83 -7.33 -5.25 8.75
C ASP A 83 -6.54 -5.70 7.50
N TYR A 84 -5.21 -5.61 7.56
CA TYR A 84 -4.30 -6.10 6.52
C TYR A 84 -3.13 -6.89 7.13
N VAL A 85 -2.73 -7.96 6.45
CA VAL A 85 -1.50 -8.69 6.75
C VAL A 85 -0.57 -8.62 5.55
N GLY A 86 0.40 -7.71 5.61
CA GLY A 86 1.17 -7.31 4.44
C GLY A 86 0.25 -6.60 3.44
N GLU A 87 0.15 -7.14 2.23
CA GLU A 87 -0.72 -6.61 1.16
C GLU A 87 -2.09 -7.30 1.09
N ARG A 88 -2.30 -8.36 1.89
CA ARG A 88 -3.53 -9.16 1.83
C ARG A 88 -4.59 -8.59 2.79
N PRO A 89 -5.84 -8.35 2.32
CA PRO A 89 -6.91 -7.87 3.19
C PRO A 89 -7.40 -8.97 4.13
N VAL A 90 -7.55 -8.65 5.41
CA VAL A 90 -8.26 -9.46 6.39
C VAL A 90 -9.71 -9.04 6.40
N VAL A 91 -10.58 -9.95 5.96
CA VAL A 91 -12.00 -9.68 5.76
C VAL A 91 -12.86 -10.39 6.79
N LYS A 92 -13.96 -9.75 7.19
CA LYS A 92 -14.98 -10.32 8.05
C LYS A 92 -16.27 -10.49 7.28
N ILE A 93 -16.80 -11.71 7.28
CA ILE A 93 -18.08 -12.04 6.64
C ILE A 93 -19.21 -11.30 7.37
N THR A 94 -19.93 -10.43 6.65
CA THR A 94 -21.10 -9.69 7.14
C THR A 94 -22.40 -10.42 6.84
N LYS A 95 -22.48 -11.06 5.67
CA LYS A 95 -23.61 -11.90 5.24
C LYS A 95 -23.11 -13.15 4.52
N LYS A 96 -23.85 -14.24 4.68
CA LYS A 96 -23.49 -15.53 4.09
C LYS A 96 -24.20 -15.74 2.76
N LYS A 97 -23.57 -16.50 1.87
CA LYS A 97 -24.19 -17.06 0.67
C LYS A 97 -25.53 -17.72 1.00
N GLY A 98 -26.50 -17.51 0.12
CA GLY A 98 -27.87 -18.00 0.25
C GLY A 98 -28.75 -17.20 1.21
N THR A 99 -28.26 -16.06 1.74
CA THR A 99 -29.14 -15.16 2.50
C THR A 99 -30.14 -14.50 1.55
N GLU A 100 -31.43 -14.65 1.85
CA GLU A 100 -32.52 -13.97 1.15
C GLU A 100 -32.80 -12.60 1.77
N ILE A 101 -32.95 -11.59 0.92
CA ILE A 101 -33.19 -10.20 1.31
C ILE A 101 -34.46 -9.74 0.58
N PRO A 102 -35.60 -9.64 1.29
CA PRO A 102 -36.82 -9.12 0.69
C PRO A 102 -36.61 -7.71 0.15
N ALA A 103 -37.03 -7.50 -1.10
CA ALA A 103 -36.86 -6.26 -1.83
C ALA A 103 -38.14 -5.86 -2.59
N ILE A 104 -38.26 -4.57 -2.83
CA ILE A 104 -39.32 -3.98 -3.65
C ILE A 104 -38.66 -3.14 -4.73
N MET A 105 -38.96 -3.42 -5.97
CA MET A 105 -38.49 -2.67 -7.12
C MET A 105 -39.63 -1.92 -7.79
N PHE A 106 -39.35 -0.69 -8.21
CA PHE A 106 -40.21 0.08 -9.09
C PHE A 106 -39.52 0.15 -10.45
N THR A 107 -40.24 -0.29 -11.49
CA THR A 107 -39.75 -0.28 -12.87
C THR A 107 -40.60 0.62 -13.75
N ARG A 108 -40.00 1.06 -14.84
CA ARG A 108 -40.64 1.74 -15.96
C ARG A 108 -40.43 0.92 -17.22
N GLY A 109 -41.52 0.57 -17.89
CA GLY A 109 -41.54 -0.21 -19.12
C GLY A 109 -42.03 0.61 -20.31
N GLU A 110 -41.30 0.56 -21.43
CA GLU A 110 -41.71 1.15 -22.71
C GLU A 110 -41.69 0.06 -23.80
N PRO A 111 -42.70 -0.06 -24.67
CA PRO A 111 -42.72 -1.11 -25.68
C PRO A 111 -41.64 -0.87 -26.75
N ILE A 112 -40.93 -1.93 -27.12
CA ILE A 112 -40.03 -1.97 -28.28
C ILE A 112 -40.62 -2.96 -29.29
N GLY A 113 -41.35 -2.46 -30.29
CA GLY A 113 -42.00 -3.33 -31.26
C GLY A 113 -43.27 -3.98 -30.72
N SER A 114 -43.59 -5.20 -31.18
CA SER A 114 -44.88 -5.86 -30.88
C SER A 114 -44.90 -6.62 -29.56
N ASP A 115 -43.77 -7.19 -29.14
CA ASP A 115 -43.72 -8.16 -28.04
C ASP A 115 -42.56 -7.92 -27.06
N ASP A 116 -41.67 -6.96 -27.30
CA ASP A 116 -40.54 -6.69 -26.41
C ASP A 116 -40.77 -5.42 -25.58
N TRP A 117 -40.20 -5.41 -24.36
CA TRP A 117 -40.25 -4.27 -23.45
C TRP A 117 -38.87 -3.76 -23.08
N LYS A 118 -38.69 -2.45 -23.17
CA LYS A 118 -37.57 -1.77 -22.52
C LYS A 118 -37.92 -1.57 -21.05
N VAL A 119 -37.29 -2.33 -20.16
CA VAL A 119 -37.46 -2.16 -18.71
C VAL A 119 -36.31 -1.33 -18.16
N GLU A 120 -36.65 -0.34 -17.35
CA GLU A 120 -35.70 0.48 -16.61
C GLU A 120 -36.05 0.47 -15.11
N ARG A 121 -35.04 0.48 -14.25
CA ARG A 121 -35.20 0.59 -12.80
C ARG A 121 -35.39 2.05 -12.40
N GLU A 122 -36.54 2.38 -11.82
CA GLU A 122 -36.73 3.68 -11.17
C GLU A 122 -36.21 3.67 -9.73
N LYS A 123 -36.45 2.57 -8.99
CA LYS A 123 -36.05 2.45 -7.59
C LYS A 123 -35.95 0.99 -7.18
N LEU A 124 -34.97 0.67 -6.34
CA LEU A 124 -34.87 -0.62 -5.66
C LEU A 124 -34.75 -0.38 -4.15
N GLU A 125 -35.65 -0.95 -3.38
CA GLU A 125 -35.73 -0.82 -1.93
C GLU A 125 -35.47 -2.17 -1.27
N PHE A 126 -34.45 -2.25 -0.43
CA PHE A 126 -34.17 -3.42 0.41
C PHE A 126 -33.52 -2.96 1.70
N LYS A 127 -33.49 -3.84 2.71
CA LYS A 127 -32.77 -3.55 3.95
C LYS A 127 -31.28 -3.54 3.66
N TYR A 128 -30.68 -2.35 3.74
CA TYR A 128 -29.25 -2.17 3.57
C TYR A 128 -28.44 -3.08 4.51
N PHE A 129 -27.33 -3.59 4.00
CA PHE A 129 -26.32 -4.33 4.72
C PHE A 129 -24.95 -3.95 4.17
N ASP A 130 -23.94 -3.98 5.04
CA ASP A 130 -22.58 -3.61 4.66
C ASP A 130 -21.81 -4.79 4.05
N GLY A 131 -20.78 -4.47 3.27
CA GLY A 131 -19.87 -5.44 2.65
C GLY A 131 -19.94 -5.50 1.13
N ASN A 132 -18.93 -6.14 0.54
CA ASN A 132 -18.83 -6.46 -0.89
C ASN A 132 -18.79 -7.98 -1.07
N PRO A 133 -19.12 -8.50 -2.26
CA PRO A 133 -18.97 -9.93 -2.54
C PRO A 133 -17.52 -10.39 -2.35
N MET A 134 -17.33 -11.63 -1.90
CA MET A 134 -15.99 -12.20 -1.64
C MET A 134 -15.07 -12.15 -2.87
N SER A 135 -15.63 -12.29 -4.07
CA SER A 135 -14.97 -12.15 -5.37
C SER A 135 -14.32 -10.79 -5.61
N ALA A 136 -14.80 -9.72 -4.95
CA ALA A 136 -14.22 -8.39 -5.06
C ALA A 136 -12.87 -8.25 -4.32
N PHE A 137 -12.50 -9.21 -3.46
CA PHE A 137 -11.25 -9.18 -2.73
C PHE A 137 -10.21 -10.08 -3.38
N GLU A 138 -9.02 -9.55 -3.64
CA GLU A 138 -7.89 -10.33 -4.14
C GLU A 138 -7.23 -11.10 -2.99
N ASN A 139 -7.29 -12.44 -3.04
CA ASN A 139 -6.66 -13.36 -2.08
C ASN A 139 -6.90 -13.00 -0.59
N PRO A 140 -8.16 -12.82 -0.16
CA PRO A 140 -8.50 -12.36 1.18
C PRO A 140 -8.18 -13.41 2.24
N ILE A 141 -7.93 -12.94 3.45
CA ILE A 141 -7.78 -13.77 4.66
C ILE A 141 -9.05 -13.62 5.48
N ILE A 142 -9.75 -14.72 5.77
CA ILE A 142 -10.96 -14.65 6.60
C ILE A 142 -10.55 -14.40 8.06
N LYS A 143 -11.15 -13.41 8.70
CA LYS A 143 -10.91 -13.08 10.10
C LYS A 143 -11.29 -14.25 11.03
N GLY A 144 -10.41 -14.54 11.97
CA GLY A 144 -10.49 -15.65 12.91
C GLY A 144 -10.07 -17.00 12.32
N SER A 145 -9.68 -17.06 11.04
CA SER A 145 -9.21 -18.29 10.43
C SER A 145 -7.81 -18.68 10.92
N ASP A 146 -7.45 -19.95 10.77
CA ASP A 146 -6.08 -20.41 11.04
C ASP A 146 -5.08 -19.85 10.02
N GLU A 147 -5.55 -19.47 8.82
CA GLU A 147 -4.75 -18.77 7.83
C GLU A 147 -4.32 -17.38 8.32
N GLU A 148 -5.22 -16.62 8.98
CA GLU A 148 -4.88 -15.32 9.57
C GLU A 148 -3.73 -15.45 10.56
N LYS A 149 -3.83 -16.41 11.49
CA LYS A 149 -2.78 -16.63 12.50
C LYS A 149 -1.44 -16.96 11.83
N GLY A 150 -1.44 -17.88 10.85
CA GLY A 150 -0.24 -18.26 10.12
C GLY A 150 0.37 -17.09 9.34
N ALA A 151 -0.47 -16.29 8.67
CA ALA A 151 -0.03 -15.12 7.91
C ALA A 151 0.57 -14.04 8.82
N VAL A 152 -0.06 -13.75 9.96
CA VAL A 152 0.43 -12.77 10.95
C VAL A 152 1.78 -13.21 11.51
N GLU A 153 1.96 -14.48 11.85
CA GLU A 153 3.25 -14.99 12.33
C GLU A 153 4.34 -14.94 11.26
N ALA A 154 4.01 -15.29 10.02
CA ALA A 154 4.94 -15.22 8.89
C ALA A 154 5.37 -13.77 8.61
N ALA A 155 4.43 -12.83 8.60
CA ALA A 155 4.70 -11.41 8.41
C ALA A 155 5.62 -10.86 9.52
N LYS A 156 5.38 -11.23 10.78
CA LYS A 156 6.24 -10.85 11.90
C LYS A 156 7.67 -11.38 11.75
N LYS A 157 7.83 -12.64 11.31
CA LYS A 157 9.15 -13.24 11.08
C LYS A 157 9.89 -12.53 9.95
N LYS A 158 9.22 -12.27 8.83
CA LYS A 158 9.78 -11.56 7.68
C LYS A 158 10.21 -10.14 8.05
N ALA A 159 9.37 -9.38 8.74
CA ALA A 159 9.70 -8.04 9.21
C ALA A 159 10.91 -8.03 10.15
N ALA A 160 11.00 -8.99 11.07
CA ALA A 160 12.14 -9.11 11.98
C ALA A 160 13.44 -9.52 11.26
N GLU A 161 13.36 -10.27 10.17
CA GLU A 161 14.50 -10.63 9.33
C GLU A 161 14.98 -9.43 8.50
N GLU A 162 14.06 -8.73 7.85
CA GLU A 162 14.36 -7.50 7.10
C GLU A 162 14.99 -6.42 7.99
N GLU A 163 14.45 -6.19 9.19
CA GLU A 163 15.03 -5.25 10.16
C GLU A 163 16.45 -5.66 10.57
N ARG A 164 16.72 -6.96 10.73
CA ARG A 164 18.07 -7.47 11.05
C ARG A 164 19.03 -7.26 9.89
N GLU A 165 18.59 -7.51 8.66
CA GLU A 165 19.41 -7.28 7.47
C GLU A 165 19.75 -5.81 7.28
N GLU A 166 18.77 -4.91 7.44
CA GLU A 166 18.98 -3.47 7.35
C GLU A 166 19.95 -2.98 8.43
N LYS A 167 19.76 -3.40 9.69
CA LYS A 167 20.71 -3.08 10.76
C LYS A 167 22.11 -3.60 10.48
N ALA A 168 22.23 -4.79 9.89
CA ALA A 168 23.53 -5.35 9.52
C ALA A 168 24.20 -4.54 8.38
N LYS A 169 23.43 -4.12 7.37
CA LYS A 169 23.92 -3.25 6.27
C LYS A 169 24.41 -1.91 6.80
N VAL A 170 23.62 -1.25 7.65
CA VAL A 170 23.98 0.02 8.29
C VAL A 170 25.24 -0.14 9.15
N ALA A 171 25.29 -1.17 10.00
CA ALA A 171 26.47 -1.43 10.83
C ALA A 171 27.73 -1.71 9.99
N ALA A 172 27.61 -2.40 8.86
CA ALA A 172 28.72 -2.61 7.93
C ALA A 172 29.18 -1.30 7.27
N ALA A 173 28.24 -0.45 6.84
CA ALA A 173 28.54 0.86 6.26
C ALA A 173 29.23 1.78 7.29
N GLN A 174 28.75 1.81 8.53
CA GLN A 174 29.39 2.56 9.62
C GLN A 174 30.82 2.09 9.90
N ARG A 175 31.08 0.78 9.85
CA ARG A 175 32.42 0.22 10.01
C ARG A 175 33.37 0.54 8.84
N ALA A 176 32.85 0.90 7.67
CA ALA A 176 33.68 1.21 6.50
C ALA A 176 34.60 2.41 6.74
N PHE A 177 34.24 3.33 7.63
CA PHE A 177 35.07 4.49 7.98
C PHE A 177 36.25 4.15 8.90
N VAL A 178 36.22 3.01 9.61
CA VAL A 178 37.31 2.59 10.53
C VAL A 178 38.58 2.29 9.73
N GLY A 179 39.70 2.90 10.10
CA GLY A 179 41.01 2.66 9.50
C GLY A 179 41.76 3.94 9.12
N ASN A 180 42.84 3.76 8.36
CA ASN A 180 43.72 4.84 7.95
C ASN A 180 43.26 5.42 6.61
N TRP A 181 42.77 6.65 6.63
CA TRP A 181 42.53 7.46 5.45
C TRP A 181 43.69 8.40 5.25
N LYS A 182 44.26 8.42 4.06
CA LYS A 182 45.35 9.33 3.70
C LYS A 182 45.00 10.11 2.45
N ALA A 183 45.32 11.39 2.43
CA ALA A 183 45.20 12.21 1.24
C ALA A 183 45.90 11.54 0.04
N SER A 184 45.15 11.32 -1.03
CA SER A 184 45.67 10.86 -2.32
C SER A 184 46.04 12.05 -3.22
N GLN A 185 45.58 13.25 -2.87
CA GLN A 185 45.86 14.51 -3.54
C GLN A 185 46.05 15.62 -2.49
N PRO A 186 46.79 16.70 -2.82
CA PRO A 186 46.87 17.88 -1.97
C PRO A 186 45.49 18.47 -1.66
N LEU A 187 45.41 19.21 -0.56
CA LEU A 187 44.26 20.05 -0.22
C LEU A 187 43.99 21.03 -1.36
N MET A 188 42.74 21.08 -1.77
CA MET A 188 42.26 21.98 -2.81
C MET A 188 41.53 23.16 -2.18
N THR A 189 41.67 24.34 -2.79
CA THR A 189 40.88 25.53 -2.50
C THR A 189 40.28 26.05 -3.80
N TYR A 190 38.96 26.24 -3.84
CA TYR A 190 38.24 26.67 -5.05
C TYR A 190 38.63 25.89 -6.32
N GLY A 191 38.79 24.58 -6.21
CA GLY A 191 39.14 23.69 -7.34
C GLY A 191 40.61 23.72 -7.79
N SER A 192 41.49 24.44 -7.10
CA SER A 192 42.94 24.46 -7.36
C SER A 192 43.74 23.96 -6.17
N VAL A 193 44.93 23.41 -6.40
CA VAL A 193 45.83 22.97 -5.31
C VAL A 193 46.18 24.16 -4.43
N TYR A 194 45.94 24.03 -3.13
CA TYR A 194 46.41 24.98 -2.16
C TYR A 194 47.91 24.78 -1.92
N SER A 195 48.69 25.82 -2.20
CA SER A 195 50.12 25.86 -1.96
C SER A 195 50.51 27.22 -1.43
N SER A 196 51.42 27.24 -0.45
CA SER A 196 52.03 28.46 0.06
C SER A 196 53.50 28.19 0.34
N ASN A 197 54.38 29.06 -0.17
CA ASN A 197 55.84 28.90 -0.09
C ASN A 197 56.35 27.51 -0.58
N GLY A 198 55.68 26.93 -1.58
CA GLY A 198 56.03 25.61 -2.12
C GLY A 198 55.57 24.43 -1.27
N VAL A 199 54.90 24.67 -0.14
CA VAL A 199 54.31 23.62 0.71
C VAL A 199 52.88 23.37 0.28
N GLN A 200 52.56 22.11 -0.02
CA GLN A 200 51.22 21.62 -0.30
C GLN A 200 50.68 20.92 0.94
N VAL A 201 49.40 21.11 1.27
CA VAL A 201 48.83 20.56 2.50
C VAL A 201 48.24 19.17 2.24
N GLY A 202 48.55 18.21 3.10
CA GLY A 202 47.94 16.90 3.16
C GLY A 202 47.17 16.69 4.47
N LEU A 203 46.19 15.80 4.42
CA LEU A 203 45.42 15.34 5.58
C LEU A 203 45.45 13.82 5.68
N SER A 204 45.36 13.31 6.91
CA SER A 204 45.11 11.89 7.16
C SER A 204 44.27 11.71 8.41
N PHE A 205 43.43 10.69 8.41
CA PHE A 205 42.67 10.25 9.57
C PHE A 205 43.05 8.81 9.88
N ASN A 206 43.23 8.48 11.15
CA ASN A 206 43.25 7.11 11.63
C ASN A 206 42.05 6.96 12.57
N LEU A 207 40.95 6.44 12.05
CA LEU A 207 39.68 6.32 12.74
C LEU A 207 39.62 4.94 13.41
N GLY A 208 39.54 4.91 14.73
CA GLY A 208 39.38 3.68 15.50
C GLY A 208 37.97 3.09 15.35
N PRO A 209 37.70 1.92 15.97
CA PRO A 209 36.37 1.32 15.98
C PRO A 209 35.28 2.30 16.45
N ASN A 210 34.08 2.19 15.88
CA ASN A 210 32.90 2.91 16.33
C ASN A 210 31.89 1.97 17.02
N SER A 211 31.05 2.57 17.87
CA SER A 211 29.82 1.99 18.41
C SER A 211 28.69 2.94 18.05
N ASP A 212 27.61 2.43 17.46
CA ASP A 212 26.40 3.19 17.14
C ASP A 212 26.70 4.47 16.34
N GLY A 213 27.56 4.35 15.32
CA GLY A 213 28.00 5.46 14.48
C GLY A 213 29.00 6.43 15.13
N PHE A 214 29.33 6.31 16.43
CA PHE A 214 30.28 7.20 17.11
C PHE A 214 31.65 6.53 17.34
N GLY A 215 32.73 7.22 17.02
CA GLY A 215 34.09 6.74 17.27
C GLY A 215 35.10 7.85 17.58
N ARG A 216 36.32 7.42 17.85
CA ARG A 216 37.48 8.28 18.11
C ARG A 216 38.63 7.91 17.19
N GLY A 217 39.53 8.86 16.96
CA GLY A 217 40.70 8.63 16.11
C GLY A 217 41.73 9.74 16.25
N THR A 218 42.62 9.80 15.28
CA THR A 218 43.64 10.85 15.18
C THR A 218 43.64 11.45 13.79
N ALA A 219 43.78 12.77 13.70
CA ALA A 219 44.04 13.46 12.45
C ALA A 219 45.47 13.97 12.39
N LEU A 220 46.05 13.98 11.19
CA LEU A 220 47.30 14.69 10.89
C LEU A 220 47.07 15.72 9.80
N VAL A 221 47.68 16.89 10.00
CA VAL A 221 47.89 17.92 8.98
C VAL A 221 49.37 17.91 8.66
N TYR A 222 49.75 17.79 7.38
CA TYR A 222 51.16 17.63 7.00
C TYR A 222 51.53 18.31 5.68
N ASP A 223 52.82 18.48 5.43
CA ASP A 223 53.35 18.80 4.09
C ASP A 223 53.19 17.58 3.19
N PHE A 224 52.31 17.65 2.20
CA PHE A 224 51.98 16.55 1.29
C PHE A 224 53.23 15.92 0.65
N ASN A 225 54.24 16.73 0.35
CA ASN A 225 55.48 16.28 -0.27
C ASN A 225 56.53 15.82 0.76
N ARG A 226 56.35 16.14 2.04
CA ARG A 226 57.22 15.72 3.17
C ARG A 226 56.41 15.36 4.41
N PRO A 227 55.73 14.19 4.43
CA PRO A 227 54.77 13.85 5.49
C PRO A 227 55.34 13.79 6.92
N SER A 228 56.66 13.70 7.08
CA SER A 228 57.32 13.81 8.40
C SER A 228 57.14 15.19 9.04
N VAL A 229 56.90 16.23 8.25
CA VAL A 229 56.54 17.57 8.72
C VAL A 229 55.02 17.60 8.93
N SER A 230 54.58 17.37 10.17
CA SER A 230 53.17 17.20 10.50
C SER A 230 52.79 17.77 11.86
N ALA A 231 51.48 17.94 12.06
CA ALA A 231 50.84 18.22 13.33
C ALA A 231 49.71 17.23 13.55
N ARG A 232 49.55 16.80 14.80
CA ARG A 232 48.51 15.85 15.21
C ARG A 232 47.43 16.53 16.02
N SER A 233 46.20 16.05 15.86
CA SER A 233 45.08 16.31 16.78
C SER A 233 44.31 15.01 16.99
N ASP A 234 43.79 14.80 18.19
CA ASP A 234 42.81 13.74 18.42
C ASP A 234 41.45 14.18 17.87
N VAL A 235 40.66 13.24 17.36
CA VAL A 235 39.36 13.51 16.75
C VAL A 235 38.27 12.60 17.30
N THR A 236 37.04 13.10 17.30
CA THR A 236 35.84 12.27 17.34
C THR A 236 35.25 12.18 15.94
N TYR A 237 34.44 11.17 15.68
CA TYR A 237 33.63 11.14 14.47
C TYR A 237 32.27 10.51 14.69
N THR A 238 31.29 10.98 13.93
CA THR A 238 29.93 10.43 13.88
C THR A 238 29.59 10.06 12.44
N VAL A 239 29.12 8.84 12.21
CA VAL A 239 28.58 8.38 10.94
C VAL A 239 27.06 8.55 10.96
N ASN A 240 26.49 9.04 9.87
CA ASN A 240 25.04 9.14 9.72
C ASN A 240 24.36 7.75 9.59
N ASP A 241 23.03 7.75 9.70
CA ASP A 241 22.22 6.53 9.78
C ASP A 241 22.29 5.67 8.52
N ASP A 242 22.54 6.27 7.35
CA ASP A 242 22.70 5.54 6.07
C ASP A 242 24.15 5.08 5.80
N GLY A 243 25.11 5.47 6.64
CA GLY A 243 26.52 5.11 6.48
C GLY A 243 27.24 5.77 5.30
N SER A 244 26.69 6.82 4.70
CA SER A 244 27.29 7.51 3.55
C SER A 244 28.32 8.57 3.94
N LEU A 245 28.25 9.11 5.17
CA LEU A 245 29.04 10.27 5.59
C LEU A 245 29.47 10.16 7.06
N ALA A 246 30.76 10.35 7.31
CA ALA A 246 31.34 10.54 8.63
C ALA A 246 31.69 12.02 8.84
N LYS A 247 31.15 12.63 9.90
CA LYS A 247 31.56 13.95 10.38
C LYS A 247 32.69 13.78 11.38
N VAL A 248 33.91 14.19 11.02
CA VAL A 248 35.11 14.12 11.86
C VAL A 248 35.36 15.48 12.51
N THR A 249 35.40 15.53 13.84
CA THR A 249 35.55 16.77 14.62
C THR A 249 36.90 16.76 15.36
N PHE A 250 37.66 17.85 15.19
CA PHE A 250 38.95 18.03 15.82
C PHE A 250 38.80 18.46 17.28
N LEU A 251 39.43 17.74 18.21
CA LEU A 251 39.38 18.03 19.65
C LEU A 251 40.45 19.01 20.11
N SER A 252 41.39 19.34 19.23
CA SER A 252 42.44 20.32 19.51
C SER A 252 42.97 20.91 18.21
N ARG A 253 43.62 22.06 18.30
CA ARG A 253 44.24 22.70 17.15
C ARG A 253 45.37 21.85 16.57
N ALA A 254 45.31 21.53 15.27
CA ALA A 254 46.41 20.91 14.54
C ALA A 254 47.18 21.98 13.75
N GLN A 255 48.40 22.30 14.19
CA GLN A 255 49.28 23.27 13.51
C GLN A 255 50.76 22.85 13.61
N ASN A 256 51.47 23.01 12.50
CA ASN A 256 52.93 22.93 12.43
C ASN A 256 53.42 24.19 11.71
N ASP A 257 54.43 24.89 12.23
CA ASP A 257 54.88 26.17 11.65
C ASP A 257 55.45 26.03 10.23
N ALA A 258 55.93 24.85 9.85
CA ALA A 258 56.39 24.55 8.49
C ALA A 258 55.25 24.16 7.54
N VAL A 259 54.00 24.01 8.03
CA VAL A 259 52.80 23.79 7.21
C VAL A 259 51.93 25.05 7.29
N PRO A 260 51.71 25.76 6.16
CA PRO A 260 51.04 27.07 6.15
C PRO A 260 49.51 26.95 6.29
N TRP A 261 49.05 26.02 7.12
CA TRP A 261 47.64 25.71 7.31
C TRP A 261 47.42 25.08 8.68
N TYR A 262 46.28 25.36 9.29
CA TYR A 262 45.91 24.82 10.59
C TYR A 262 44.43 24.46 10.62
N VAL A 263 44.08 23.56 11.53
CA VAL A 263 42.69 23.25 11.88
C VAL A 263 42.45 23.72 13.30
N SER A 264 41.41 24.52 13.51
CA SER A 264 40.99 24.90 14.86
C SER A 264 40.31 23.74 15.58
N GLU A 265 40.33 23.77 16.90
CA GLU A 265 39.42 22.97 17.73
C GLU A 265 37.96 23.15 17.28
N ASP A 266 37.14 22.11 17.45
CA ASP A 266 35.74 22.01 17.05
C ASP A 266 35.45 22.10 15.53
N THR A 267 36.48 22.28 14.71
CA THR A 267 36.31 22.25 13.26
C THR A 267 35.90 20.85 12.83
N SER A 268 34.83 20.77 12.03
CA SER A 268 34.28 19.50 11.55
C SER A 268 34.45 19.34 10.04
N PHE A 269 34.78 18.12 9.65
CA PHE A 269 35.09 17.70 8.29
C PHE A 269 34.09 16.63 7.90
N ASN A 270 33.51 16.72 6.71
CA ASN A 270 32.63 15.66 6.20
C ASN A 270 33.45 14.75 5.30
N LEU A 271 33.66 13.50 5.72
CA LEU A 271 34.30 12.42 4.97
C LEU A 271 33.21 11.51 4.40
N THR A 272 33.14 11.37 3.09
CA THR A 272 32.24 10.41 2.43
C THR A 272 32.89 9.03 2.33
N SER A 273 32.08 7.99 2.13
CA SER A 273 32.57 6.60 2.01
C SER A 273 33.51 6.35 0.82
N ASP A 274 33.45 7.20 -0.21
CA ASP A 274 34.36 7.19 -1.35
C ASP A 274 35.64 8.03 -1.12
N GLY A 275 35.82 8.60 0.08
CA GLY A 275 37.03 9.32 0.48
C GLY A 275 37.07 10.80 0.09
N ASN A 276 35.96 11.43 -0.28
CA ASN A 276 35.95 12.89 -0.43
C ASN A 276 35.82 13.53 0.95
N VAL A 277 36.60 14.57 1.19
CA VAL A 277 36.52 15.36 2.41
C VAL A 277 36.23 16.81 2.10
N THR A 278 35.31 17.41 2.84
CA THR A 278 34.96 18.83 2.74
C THR A 278 35.05 19.53 4.10
N VAL A 279 35.48 20.80 4.11
CA VAL A 279 35.63 21.61 5.33
C VAL A 279 34.73 22.84 5.30
N GLY A 280 33.94 23.06 6.37
CA GLY A 280 33.43 24.39 6.74
C GLY A 280 32.30 25.02 5.91
N GLY A 281 31.49 24.24 5.19
CA GLY A 281 30.37 24.77 4.40
C GLY A 281 30.80 25.57 3.16
N TYR A 282 30.06 25.44 2.06
CA TYR A 282 30.37 25.99 0.71
C TYR A 282 31.57 25.39 -0.04
N GLY A 283 32.05 24.19 0.30
CA GLY A 283 33.03 23.45 -0.52
C GLY A 283 34.35 24.19 -0.78
N ARG A 284 34.68 25.19 0.07
CA ARG A 284 35.86 26.04 -0.10
C ARG A 284 37.15 25.23 -0.05
N TRP A 285 37.16 24.17 0.75
CA TRP A 285 38.29 23.28 0.92
C TRP A 285 37.85 21.85 0.71
N THR A 286 38.53 21.15 -0.18
CA THR A 286 38.27 19.74 -0.46
C THR A 286 39.57 18.96 -0.53
N ILE A 287 39.53 17.68 -0.16
CA ILE A 287 40.66 16.77 -0.34
C ILE A 287 40.14 15.38 -0.68
N LYS A 288 40.81 14.70 -1.61
CA LYS A 288 40.54 13.28 -1.89
C LYS A 288 41.45 12.42 -1.01
N MET A 289 40.87 11.43 -0.37
CA MET A 289 41.55 10.46 0.46
C MET A 289 41.35 9.05 -0.08
N SER A 290 42.33 8.21 0.17
CA SER A 290 42.27 6.77 -0.03
C SER A 290 42.48 6.07 1.30
N LYS A 291 41.81 4.93 1.48
CA LYS A 291 42.00 4.03 2.61
C LYS A 291 43.11 3.02 2.33
#